data_AF-A0A8D0PGS6-F1
#
_entry.id   AF-A0A8D0PGS6-F1
#
_cell.length_a   1.000
_cell.length_b   1.000
_cell.length_c   1.000
_cell.angle_alpha   90.00
_cell.angle_beta   90.00
_cell.angle_gamma   90.00
#
_symmetry.space_group_name_H-M   'P 1'
#
loop_
_entity.id
_entity.type
_entity.pdbx_description
1 polymer ?
#
loop_
_entity_poly.entity_id
_entity_poly.type
_entity_poly.pdbx_seq_one_letter_code
_entity_poly.pdbx_strand_id
1 'polypeptide(L)'
;MLGRRLNLQPGASETLPVPLWVPLCLQTLSLDASSMVYPPQEVCSAGTEAIQQFLCKALGLEYYPPSQYLLPVLEQDGTKTSQDSPDGPSDRFCREEVEWQNRFSDYEKRKEQKMLEKLEFERRLELGQREHAQLLQQSNSQKDEILQTVKEEQSRLEQGLSERQCYLDAERQRLQEQLKQTEQSISSRIQKLLQENQRQKKNSEILKSLENERIRMEQLVSITQEETENLRRREVASAMQQMLTEVYQSRLIQIACEAHGQNLVQQTCSSMAEMGERFQQILSRQQMDKKKVISQILQESAMQKAAFEALQVKKDLMHRQIWKQIKLIETELLQLTQLELKRKSLDTEALQEMISEQRWALSSLLQQLLKEKTQREEELREILMELEAKSESKQENYWLIQYQRLLNQKPLSLKLQEEGLERQLVALLVELSAEHYLPIFAHHRISLDMLSRMGPRDLAKVGVSEAGLQHQILRRAQELLDAARTQPELLTPPKDEVLPTAPEEPPESVEPSAPPEELEAQISECVVCLELEAQVIFLNCGHVCCCRQCSQRLRTCPLCRQDIVQGLCIYSSR
;
A
#
# COMPACT_ATOMS: atom_id res chain seq x y z
N MET A 1 76.43 -61.68 49.34
CA MET A 1 75.52 -62.81 49.56
C MET A 1 74.40 -62.75 48.53
N LEU A 2 74.57 -63.35 47.35
CA LEU A 2 73.49 -63.49 46.36
C LEU A 2 72.79 -64.82 46.59
N GLY A 3 71.46 -64.82 46.62
CA GLY A 3 70.65 -65.98 47.04
C GLY A 3 70.77 -67.17 46.08
N ARG A 4 71.11 -68.35 46.62
CA ARG A 4 71.18 -69.63 45.87
C ARG A 4 69.92 -70.49 45.98
N ARG A 5 68.81 -69.92 46.46
CA ARG A 5 67.50 -70.56 46.59
C ARG A 5 66.45 -69.70 45.91
N LEU A 6 65.60 -70.35 45.11
CA LEU A 6 64.49 -69.69 44.42
C LEU A 6 63.23 -70.50 44.74
N ASN A 7 62.37 -69.93 45.58
CA ASN A 7 61.11 -70.53 45.99
C ASN A 7 59.98 -69.76 45.30
N LEU A 8 59.22 -70.43 44.44
CA LEU A 8 57.99 -69.86 43.88
C LEU A 8 56.82 -70.23 44.79
N GLN A 9 56.05 -69.24 45.24
CA GLN A 9 54.85 -69.46 46.05
C GLN A 9 53.70 -69.99 45.17
N PRO A 10 52.71 -70.70 45.76
CA PRO A 10 51.56 -71.20 45.01
C PRO A 10 50.76 -70.04 44.42
N GLY A 11 50.56 -70.03 43.10
CA GLY A 11 49.69 -69.06 42.40
C GLY A 11 50.38 -68.10 41.42
N ALA A 12 51.68 -68.22 41.16
CA ALA A 12 52.37 -67.43 40.14
C ALA A 12 53.07 -68.30 39.08
N SER A 13 52.57 -68.22 37.83
CA SER A 13 53.03 -68.91 36.61
C SER A 13 52.95 -70.46 36.58
N GLU A 14 52.05 -70.98 35.75
CA GLU A 14 51.88 -72.43 35.45
C GLU A 14 52.94 -72.98 34.46
N THR A 15 53.72 -72.08 33.83
CA THR A 15 54.79 -72.40 32.88
C THR A 15 56.04 -71.59 33.22
N LEU A 16 57.20 -72.27 33.28
CA LEU A 16 58.48 -71.63 33.54
C LEU A 16 59.08 -70.98 32.27
N PRO A 17 59.38 -69.67 32.25
CA PRO A 17 59.93 -69.01 31.07
C PRO A 17 61.37 -69.45 30.76
N VAL A 18 61.54 -70.05 29.58
CA VAL A 18 62.80 -70.60 29.08
C VAL A 18 64.00 -69.61 29.04
N PRO A 19 63.87 -68.33 28.63
CA PRO A 19 65.04 -67.45 28.46
C PRO A 19 65.63 -66.88 29.77
N LEU A 20 65.02 -67.14 30.93
CA LEU A 20 65.55 -66.71 32.24
C LEU A 20 66.61 -67.68 32.82
N TRP A 21 66.84 -68.83 32.19
CA TRP A 21 67.69 -69.91 32.70
C TRP A 21 69.02 -70.05 31.94
N VAL A 22 69.88 -69.03 32.07
CA VAL A 22 71.32 -69.07 31.76
C VAL A 22 72.07 -69.49 33.04
N PRO A 23 73.14 -70.30 33.02
CA PRO A 23 73.52 -71.16 34.15
C PRO A 23 74.01 -70.41 35.41
N LEU A 24 73.06 -70.05 36.27
CA LEU A 24 73.29 -69.77 37.69
C LEU A 24 73.22 -71.08 38.49
N CYS A 25 74.22 -71.33 39.32
CA CYS A 25 74.31 -72.50 40.20
C CYS A 25 73.27 -72.47 41.34
N LEU A 26 71.99 -72.67 40.99
CA LEU A 26 70.88 -72.78 41.92
C LEU A 26 70.93 -74.13 42.64
N GLN A 27 71.14 -74.09 43.96
CA GLN A 27 71.34 -75.27 44.79
C GLN A 27 70.03 -75.93 45.23
N THR A 28 68.94 -75.17 45.27
CA THR A 28 67.59 -75.69 45.55
C THR A 28 66.54 -74.87 44.79
N LEU A 29 65.68 -75.55 44.03
CA LEU A 29 64.47 -75.02 43.43
C LEU A 29 63.29 -75.79 44.02
N SER A 30 62.41 -75.12 44.77
CA SER A 30 61.16 -75.70 45.25
C SER A 30 60.00 -75.24 44.36
N LEU A 31 59.43 -76.16 43.60
CA LEU A 31 58.18 -75.99 42.85
C LEU A 31 57.09 -76.86 43.49
N ASP A 32 55.84 -76.42 43.43
CA ASP A 32 54.71 -77.31 43.70
C ASP A 32 54.45 -78.15 42.43
N ALA A 33 54.71 -79.45 42.51
CA ALA A 33 54.55 -80.36 41.39
C ALA A 33 53.07 -80.53 40.96
N SER A 34 52.11 -80.11 41.79
CA SER A 34 50.67 -80.20 41.48
C SER A 34 50.14 -79.06 40.60
N SER A 35 50.89 -77.95 40.46
CA SER A 35 50.44 -76.73 39.76
C SER A 35 51.26 -76.35 38.52
N MET A 36 52.03 -77.28 37.94
CA MET A 36 52.95 -77.02 36.82
C MET A 36 52.54 -77.76 35.55
N VAL A 37 52.49 -77.04 34.43
CA VAL A 37 52.21 -77.58 33.09
C VAL A 37 53.52 -77.79 32.30
N TYR A 38 54.53 -76.93 32.53
CA TYR A 38 55.85 -77.07 31.93
C TYR A 38 56.94 -76.59 32.90
N PRO A 39 57.90 -77.44 33.33
CA PRO A 39 58.13 -78.84 32.91
C PRO A 39 57.13 -79.85 33.51
N PRO A 40 57.10 -81.12 33.03
CA PRO A 40 56.10 -82.10 33.44
C PRO A 40 56.10 -82.42 34.94
N GLN A 41 54.94 -82.79 35.49
CA GLN A 41 54.75 -83.14 36.91
C GLN A 41 55.70 -84.25 37.40
N GLU A 42 55.98 -85.26 36.57
CA GLU A 42 56.93 -86.34 36.84
C GLU A 42 58.37 -85.82 37.04
N VAL A 43 58.77 -84.84 36.23
CA VAL A 43 60.10 -84.20 36.34
C VAL A 43 60.15 -83.28 37.56
N CYS A 44 59.04 -82.61 37.88
CA CYS A 44 58.93 -81.75 39.06
C CYS A 44 59.02 -82.53 40.37
N SER A 45 58.44 -83.74 40.44
CA SER A 45 58.52 -84.60 41.64
C SER A 45 59.86 -85.29 41.82
N ALA A 46 60.65 -85.45 40.76
CA ALA A 46 62.00 -86.04 40.78
C ALA A 46 63.10 -85.10 41.34
N GLY A 47 62.77 -83.83 41.64
CA GLY A 47 63.66 -82.89 42.32
C GLY A 47 64.46 -81.95 41.40
N THR A 48 65.18 -81.00 42.02
CA THR A 48 65.82 -79.86 41.34
C THR A 48 66.76 -80.25 40.19
N GLU A 49 67.52 -81.33 40.33
CA GLU A 49 68.47 -81.81 39.30
C GLU A 49 67.76 -82.31 38.03
N ALA A 50 66.66 -83.07 38.17
CA ALA A 50 65.89 -83.55 37.02
C ALA A 50 65.26 -82.39 36.23
N ILE A 51 64.77 -81.37 36.93
CA ILE A 51 64.22 -80.14 36.35
C ILE A 51 65.30 -79.39 35.54
N GLN A 52 66.49 -79.21 36.09
CA GLN A 52 67.59 -78.52 35.41
C GLN A 52 68.10 -79.31 34.20
N GLN A 53 68.22 -80.65 34.29
CA GLN A 53 68.55 -81.52 33.15
C GLN A 53 67.54 -81.40 32.00
N PHE A 54 66.25 -81.36 32.32
CA PHE A 54 65.18 -81.23 31.33
C PHE A 54 65.24 -79.88 30.59
N LEU A 55 65.42 -78.78 31.34
CA LEU A 55 65.52 -77.43 30.76
C LEU A 55 66.80 -77.24 29.93
N CYS A 56 67.95 -77.77 30.36
CA CYS A 56 69.19 -77.75 29.58
C CYS A 56 69.03 -78.51 28.24
N LYS A 57 68.40 -79.70 28.25
CA LYS A 57 68.08 -80.45 27.02
C LYS A 57 67.13 -79.69 26.10
N ALA A 58 66.11 -79.02 26.63
CA ALA A 58 65.19 -78.20 25.85
C ALA A 58 65.87 -77.00 25.17
N LEU A 59 66.98 -76.53 25.73
CA LEU A 59 67.84 -75.46 25.18
C LEU A 59 69.00 -75.96 24.30
N GLY A 60 69.16 -77.29 24.14
CA GLY A 60 70.27 -77.88 23.38
C GLY A 60 71.64 -77.79 24.07
N LEU A 61 71.67 -77.60 25.39
CA LEU A 61 72.89 -77.47 26.20
C LEU A 61 73.13 -78.73 27.04
N GLU A 62 74.41 -79.09 27.21
CA GLU A 62 74.80 -80.14 28.16
C GLU A 62 74.57 -79.68 29.60
N TYR A 63 73.94 -80.54 30.41
CA TYR A 63 73.75 -80.28 31.84
C TYR A 63 75.00 -80.71 32.63
N TYR A 64 75.51 -79.79 33.44
CA TYR A 64 76.65 -80.02 34.33
C TYR A 64 76.18 -79.99 35.80
N PRO A 65 76.31 -81.08 36.57
CA PRO A 65 75.94 -81.10 37.98
C PRO A 65 76.75 -80.09 38.80
N PRO A 66 76.15 -79.41 39.81
CA PRO A 66 76.88 -78.47 40.69
C PRO A 66 78.09 -79.07 41.42
N SER A 67 78.18 -80.40 41.50
CA SER A 67 79.28 -81.15 42.11
C SER A 67 80.55 -81.27 41.25
N GLN A 68 80.52 -80.88 39.96
CA GLN A 68 81.72 -80.83 39.10
C GLN A 68 82.42 -79.45 39.08
N TYR A 69 81.86 -78.43 39.73
CA TYR A 69 82.49 -77.10 39.91
C TYR A 69 83.34 -77.01 41.22
N LEU A 70 83.81 -78.16 41.69
CA LEU A 70 84.75 -78.42 42.79
C LEU A 70 85.60 -79.60 42.28
N LEU A 71 86.93 -79.60 42.16
CA LEU A 71 88.05 -78.80 42.69
C LEU A 71 89.23 -78.89 41.67
N PRO A 72 90.25 -78.01 41.72
CA PRO A 72 91.42 -78.32 42.56
C PRO A 72 91.91 -77.08 43.33
N VAL A 73 91.37 -76.89 44.53
CA VAL A 73 91.91 -75.99 45.55
C VAL A 73 91.94 -76.82 46.83
N LEU A 74 93.13 -77.22 47.30
CA LEU A 74 93.42 -78.21 48.37
C LEU A 74 93.80 -79.65 47.92
N GLU A 75 94.57 -79.82 46.84
CA GLU A 75 95.46 -80.99 46.67
C GLU A 75 96.82 -80.58 46.08
N GLN A 76 97.58 -79.76 46.83
CA GLN A 76 99.02 -79.57 46.62
C GLN A 76 99.63 -78.82 47.83
N ASP A 77 99.94 -79.58 48.88
CA ASP A 77 101.08 -79.31 49.79
C ASP A 77 101.26 -80.56 50.69
N GLY A 78 101.99 -81.53 50.14
CA GLY A 78 102.29 -82.82 50.76
C GLY A 78 103.69 -83.25 50.39
N THR A 79 104.67 -82.79 51.16
CA THR A 79 106.11 -83.03 50.96
C THR A 79 106.48 -84.49 50.72
N LYS A 80 107.09 -84.80 49.57
CA LYS A 80 108.07 -85.89 49.44
C LYS A 80 109.24 -85.47 48.55
N THR A 81 110.42 -85.47 49.14
CA THR A 81 111.70 -85.10 48.53
C THR A 81 112.42 -86.29 47.89
N SER A 82 113.55 -85.97 47.25
CA SER A 82 114.68 -86.83 46.83
C SER A 82 114.46 -87.83 45.70
N GLN A 83 115.10 -87.52 44.56
CA GLN A 83 115.92 -88.48 43.83
C GLN A 83 117.41 -88.16 44.13
N ASP A 84 118.30 -89.12 43.95
CA ASP A 84 119.50 -89.30 44.77
C ASP A 84 120.68 -88.29 44.63
N SER A 85 121.24 -87.94 45.80
CA SER A 85 122.68 -87.79 46.12
C SER A 85 123.55 -86.72 45.40
N PRO A 86 124.70 -86.34 45.98
CA PRO A 86 124.90 -85.96 47.38
C PRO A 86 125.70 -84.64 47.52
N ASP A 87 125.33 -83.74 48.44
CA ASP A 87 126.29 -82.79 49.06
C ASP A 87 125.74 -82.12 50.33
N GLY A 88 126.62 -81.45 51.09
CA GLY A 88 126.46 -81.19 52.53
C GLY A 88 125.38 -80.21 53.02
N PRO A 89 124.98 -80.28 54.31
CA PRO A 89 123.75 -79.68 54.82
C PRO A 89 123.89 -78.22 55.30
N SER A 90 123.97 -77.26 54.37
CA SER A 90 123.74 -75.83 54.66
C SER A 90 122.83 -75.10 53.65
N ASP A 91 122.61 -75.64 52.44
CA ASP A 91 122.12 -74.84 51.30
C ASP A 91 120.64 -75.08 50.93
N ARG A 92 119.83 -75.60 51.86
CA ARG A 92 118.43 -75.97 51.60
C ARG A 92 117.43 -74.82 51.83
N PHE A 93 117.70 -73.91 52.76
CA PHE A 93 116.78 -72.82 53.12
C PHE A 93 116.66 -71.74 52.04
N CYS A 94 117.77 -71.37 51.39
CA CYS A 94 117.83 -70.25 50.46
C CYS A 94 117.04 -70.46 49.15
N ARG A 95 116.74 -71.72 48.76
CA ARG A 95 116.07 -72.03 47.48
C ARG A 95 114.56 -72.09 47.60
N GLU A 96 114.05 -72.69 48.68
CA GLU A 96 112.62 -72.73 48.97
C GLU A 96 112.06 -71.31 49.19
N GLU A 97 112.84 -70.45 49.85
CA GLU A 97 112.48 -69.04 50.08
C GLU A 97 112.26 -68.27 48.75
N VAL A 98 113.15 -68.45 47.77
CA VAL A 98 113.04 -67.80 46.44
C VAL A 98 111.87 -68.35 45.60
N GLU A 99 111.60 -69.65 45.64
CA GLU A 99 110.46 -70.24 44.92
C GLU A 99 109.11 -69.81 45.51
N TRP A 100 109.00 -69.74 46.84
CA TRP A 100 107.85 -69.13 47.50
C TRP A 100 107.71 -67.65 47.14
N GLN A 101 108.79 -66.88 47.18
CA GLN A 101 108.77 -65.45 46.87
C GLN A 101 108.35 -65.16 45.42
N ASN A 102 108.72 -66.02 44.47
CA ASN A 102 108.23 -65.96 43.08
C ASN A 102 106.73 -66.32 42.97
N ARG A 103 106.25 -67.36 43.67
CA ARG A 103 104.82 -67.72 43.69
C ARG A 103 103.95 -66.63 44.35
N PHE A 104 104.43 -66.00 45.42
CA PHE A 104 103.79 -64.82 46.01
C PHE A 104 103.76 -63.66 45.01
N SER A 105 104.89 -63.35 44.37
CA SER A 105 104.97 -62.29 43.34
C SER A 105 104.02 -62.51 42.17
N ASP A 106 103.86 -63.74 41.69
CA ASP A 106 102.96 -64.05 40.58
C ASP A 106 101.48 -64.09 40.99
N TYR A 107 101.19 -64.45 42.24
CA TYR A 107 99.85 -64.28 42.82
C TYR A 107 99.48 -62.79 42.95
N GLU A 108 100.42 -61.96 43.41
CA GLU A 108 100.28 -60.51 43.49
C GLU A 108 100.06 -59.90 42.09
N LYS A 109 100.89 -60.20 41.10
CA LYS A 109 100.70 -59.74 39.70
C LYS A 109 99.35 -60.16 39.13
N ARG A 110 98.88 -61.40 39.36
CA ARG A 110 97.55 -61.85 38.88
C ARG A 110 96.40 -61.18 39.62
N LYS A 111 96.58 -60.85 40.89
CA LYS A 111 95.62 -60.08 41.70
C LYS A 111 95.55 -58.62 41.22
N GLU A 112 96.70 -58.03 40.88
CA GLU A 112 96.82 -56.71 40.26
C GLU A 112 96.22 -56.68 38.86
N GLN A 113 96.52 -57.65 37.99
CA GLN A 113 95.91 -57.76 36.66
C GLN A 113 94.38 -57.85 36.75
N LYS A 114 93.84 -58.71 37.62
CA LYS A 114 92.38 -58.80 37.84
C LYS A 114 91.79 -57.56 38.51
N MET A 115 92.58 -56.74 39.20
CA MET A 115 92.16 -55.44 39.69
C MET A 115 92.09 -54.43 38.54
N LEU A 116 93.11 -54.38 37.69
CA LEU A 116 93.18 -53.53 36.50
C LEU A 116 92.05 -53.86 35.50
N GLU A 117 91.82 -55.14 35.20
CA GLU A 117 90.72 -55.61 34.34
C GLU A 117 89.35 -55.17 34.88
N LYS A 118 89.14 -55.20 36.21
CA LYS A 118 87.93 -54.70 36.85
C LYS A 118 87.80 -53.19 36.72
N LEU A 119 88.87 -52.44 37.00
CA LEU A 119 88.89 -50.98 36.85
C LEU A 119 88.65 -50.56 35.39
N GLU A 120 89.17 -51.31 34.41
CA GLU A 120 88.91 -51.09 32.99
C GLU A 120 87.49 -51.49 32.57
N PHE A 121 86.90 -52.51 33.20
CA PHE A 121 85.50 -52.89 32.98
C PHE A 121 84.55 -51.85 33.58
N GLU A 122 84.79 -51.42 34.82
CA GLU A 122 84.08 -50.33 35.51
C GLU A 122 84.17 -49.05 34.69
N ARG A 123 85.38 -48.66 34.25
CA ARG A 123 85.59 -47.47 33.41
C ARG A 123 84.85 -47.56 32.06
N ARG A 124 84.81 -48.72 31.41
CA ARG A 124 84.04 -48.94 30.16
C ARG A 124 82.53 -48.90 30.42
N LEU A 125 82.06 -49.48 31.53
CA LEU A 125 80.67 -49.43 31.94
C LEU A 125 80.22 -47.99 32.24
N GLU A 126 81.03 -47.23 32.99
CA GLU A 126 80.77 -45.81 33.23
C GLU A 126 80.78 -44.98 31.94
N LEU A 127 81.70 -45.23 31.02
CA LEU A 127 81.75 -44.53 29.72
C LEU A 127 80.49 -44.82 28.91
N GLY A 128 80.11 -46.09 28.77
CA GLY A 128 78.87 -46.48 28.07
C GLY A 128 77.61 -45.92 28.75
N GLN A 129 77.58 -45.86 30.09
CA GLN A 129 76.49 -45.20 30.84
C GLN A 129 76.44 -43.68 30.58
N ARG A 130 77.60 -43.01 30.54
CA ARG A 130 77.70 -41.57 30.20
C ARG A 130 77.25 -41.29 28.78
N GLU A 131 77.71 -42.08 27.81
CA GLU A 131 77.32 -41.96 26.39
C GLU A 131 75.81 -42.21 26.21
N HIS A 132 75.27 -43.25 26.85
CA HIS A 132 73.82 -43.53 26.81
C HIS A 132 72.99 -42.42 27.48
N ALA A 133 73.44 -41.88 28.61
CA ALA A 133 72.79 -40.75 29.28
C ALA A 133 72.84 -39.46 28.43
N GLN A 134 73.95 -39.19 27.74
CA GLN A 134 74.08 -38.05 26.82
C GLN A 134 73.15 -38.19 25.61
N LEU A 135 73.06 -39.38 25.00
CA LEU A 135 72.13 -39.64 23.91
C LEU A 135 70.66 -39.52 24.34
N LEU A 136 70.32 -39.98 25.56
CA LEU A 136 68.99 -39.81 26.13
C LEU A 136 68.67 -38.33 26.38
N GLN A 137 69.64 -37.57 26.91
CA GLN A 137 69.49 -36.13 27.14
C GLN A 137 69.32 -35.35 25.84
N GLN A 138 70.09 -35.66 24.78
CA GLN A 138 69.95 -35.07 23.45
C GLN A 138 68.61 -35.45 22.79
N SER A 139 68.15 -36.70 22.93
CA SER A 139 66.85 -37.12 22.43
C SER A 139 65.71 -36.42 23.16
N ASN A 140 65.85 -36.19 24.47
CA ASN A 140 64.85 -35.48 25.26
C ASN A 140 64.84 -33.98 24.94
N SER A 141 66.00 -33.31 24.83
CA SER A 141 66.02 -31.89 24.44
C SER A 141 65.42 -31.66 23.04
N GLN A 142 65.71 -32.54 22.07
CA GLN A 142 65.07 -32.50 20.75
C GLN A 142 63.56 -32.72 20.82
N LYS A 143 63.07 -33.64 21.67
CA LYS A 143 61.63 -33.83 21.88
C LYS A 143 61.00 -32.61 22.53
N ASP A 144 61.65 -32.01 23.51
CA ASP A 144 61.15 -30.83 24.22
C ASP A 144 61.08 -29.61 23.28
N GLU A 145 62.08 -29.40 22.42
CA GLU A 145 62.06 -28.40 21.33
C GLU A 145 60.91 -28.63 20.34
N ILE A 146 60.68 -29.89 19.92
CA ILE A 146 59.57 -30.25 19.02
C ILE A 146 58.21 -30.06 19.72
N LEU A 147 58.07 -30.46 20.97
CA LEU A 147 56.84 -30.27 21.76
C LEU A 147 56.56 -28.78 22.00
N GLN A 148 57.59 -27.98 22.24
CA GLN A 148 57.45 -26.54 22.42
C GLN A 148 56.99 -25.86 21.12
N THR A 149 57.63 -26.16 19.98
CA THR A 149 57.21 -25.61 18.67
C THR A 149 55.81 -26.07 18.27
N VAL A 150 55.43 -27.33 18.51
CA VAL A 150 54.05 -27.82 18.29
C VAL A 150 53.05 -27.09 19.19
N LYS A 151 53.39 -26.83 20.45
CA LYS A 151 52.53 -26.08 21.39
C LYS A 151 52.38 -24.61 20.99
N GLU A 152 53.46 -23.97 20.53
CA GLU A 152 53.43 -22.61 20.00
C GLU A 152 52.53 -22.53 18.76
N GLU A 153 52.68 -23.45 17.81
CA GLU A 153 51.82 -23.58 16.62
C GLU A 153 50.35 -23.88 16.96
N GLN A 154 50.07 -24.76 17.91
CA GLN A 154 48.72 -25.00 18.44
C GLN A 154 48.12 -23.73 19.02
N SER A 155 48.86 -23.02 19.88
CA SER A 155 48.37 -21.76 20.48
C SER A 155 48.10 -20.68 19.43
N ARG A 156 48.91 -20.61 18.36
CA ARG A 156 48.70 -19.69 17.23
C ARG A 156 47.46 -20.04 16.42
N LEU A 157 47.21 -21.34 16.20
CA LEU A 157 46.00 -21.82 15.52
C LEU A 157 44.74 -21.59 16.36
N GLU A 158 44.79 -21.88 17.65
CA GLU A 158 43.69 -21.61 18.59
C GLU A 158 43.37 -20.11 18.68
N GLN A 159 44.39 -19.25 18.77
CA GLN A 159 44.24 -17.80 18.71
C GLN A 159 43.58 -17.37 17.39
N GLY A 160 44.12 -17.77 16.23
CA GLY A 160 43.56 -17.41 14.92
C GLY A 160 42.13 -17.92 14.70
N LEU A 161 41.78 -19.11 15.21
CA LEU A 161 40.41 -19.62 15.20
C LEU A 161 39.49 -18.78 16.10
N SER A 162 39.94 -18.43 17.31
CA SER A 162 39.17 -17.61 18.25
C SER A 162 38.94 -16.19 17.73
N GLU A 163 39.96 -15.56 17.12
CA GLU A 163 39.85 -14.25 16.47
C GLU A 163 38.86 -14.30 15.30
N ARG A 164 38.94 -15.35 14.47
CA ARG A 164 38.01 -15.54 13.35
C ARG A 164 36.58 -15.77 13.81
N GLN A 165 36.39 -16.52 14.90
CA GLN A 165 35.08 -16.74 15.50
C GLN A 165 34.51 -15.44 16.09
N CYS A 166 35.29 -14.71 16.89
CA CYS A 166 34.91 -13.40 17.43
C CYS A 166 34.56 -12.39 16.32
N TYR A 167 35.29 -12.38 15.21
CA TYR A 167 34.98 -11.55 14.04
C TYR A 167 33.62 -11.91 13.43
N LEU A 168 33.36 -13.20 13.20
CA LEU A 168 32.10 -13.68 12.62
C LEU A 168 30.90 -13.46 13.56
N ASP A 169 31.09 -13.63 14.86
CA ASP A 169 30.06 -13.36 15.87
C ASP A 169 29.77 -11.85 15.97
N ALA A 170 30.77 -10.98 15.88
CA ALA A 170 30.57 -9.53 15.82
C ALA A 170 29.84 -9.10 14.53
N GLU A 171 30.17 -9.70 13.39
CA GLU A 171 29.47 -9.45 12.11
C GLU A 171 28.01 -9.94 12.16
N ARG A 172 27.76 -11.12 12.74
CA ARG A 172 26.41 -11.65 13.00
C ARG A 172 25.61 -10.74 13.93
N GLN A 173 26.18 -10.28 15.03
CA GLN A 173 25.55 -9.33 15.96
C GLN A 173 25.19 -8.02 15.25
N ARG A 174 26.11 -7.46 14.46
CA ARG A 174 25.87 -6.22 13.68
C ARG A 174 24.71 -6.38 12.69
N LEU A 175 24.61 -7.52 12.00
CA LEU A 175 23.49 -7.81 11.09
C LEU A 175 22.16 -7.97 11.86
N GLN A 176 22.18 -8.64 13.02
CA GLN A 176 21.00 -8.77 13.87
C GLN A 176 20.54 -7.41 14.44
N GLU A 177 21.46 -6.52 14.81
CA GLU A 177 21.18 -5.15 15.25
C GLU A 177 20.43 -4.36 14.15
N GLN A 178 20.94 -4.41 12.91
CA GLN A 178 20.32 -3.76 11.75
C GLN A 178 18.93 -4.33 11.43
N LEU A 179 18.74 -5.65 11.56
CA LEU A 179 17.43 -6.28 11.37
C LEU A 179 16.44 -5.87 12.46
N LYS A 180 16.84 -5.80 13.74
CA LYS A 180 16.00 -5.30 14.83
C LYS A 180 15.61 -3.83 14.62
N GLN A 181 16.53 -2.97 14.17
CA GLN A 181 16.24 -1.57 13.90
C GLN A 181 15.26 -1.37 12.73
N THR A 182 15.44 -2.13 11.64
CA THR A 182 14.51 -2.07 10.49
C THR A 182 13.13 -2.63 10.84
N GLU A 183 13.06 -3.71 11.61
CA GLU A 183 11.85 -4.27 12.18
C GLU A 183 11.10 -3.28 13.10
N GLN A 184 11.79 -2.64 14.04
CA GLN A 184 11.19 -1.61 14.92
C GLN A 184 10.66 -0.43 14.11
N SER A 185 11.39 0.00 13.06
CA SER A 185 10.97 1.05 12.15
C SER A 185 9.65 0.69 11.45
N ILE A 186 9.58 -0.50 10.83
CA ILE A 186 8.37 -1.02 10.16
C ILE A 186 7.21 -1.19 11.17
N SER A 187 7.47 -1.80 12.33
CA SER A 187 6.49 -1.94 13.42
C SER A 187 5.86 -0.59 13.79
N SER A 188 6.69 0.46 13.94
CA SER A 188 6.22 1.81 14.27
C SER A 188 5.41 2.46 13.15
N ARG A 189 5.70 2.15 11.87
CA ARG A 189 4.90 2.60 10.72
C ARG A 189 3.55 1.91 10.68
N ILE A 190 3.53 0.58 10.82
CA ILE A 190 2.29 -0.22 10.86
C ILE A 190 1.37 0.28 11.98
N GLN A 191 1.90 0.50 13.18
CA GLN A 191 1.13 1.02 14.30
C GLN A 191 0.56 2.42 14.03
N LYS A 192 1.33 3.32 13.41
CA LYS A 192 0.85 4.65 12.98
C LYS A 192 -0.25 4.56 11.91
N LEU A 193 -0.11 3.68 10.92
CA LEU A 193 -1.12 3.47 9.88
C LEU A 193 -2.45 2.97 10.46
N LEU A 194 -2.39 2.03 11.41
CA LEU A 194 -3.58 1.51 12.10
C LEU A 194 -4.26 2.63 12.92
N GLN A 195 -3.51 3.45 13.64
CA GLN A 195 -4.04 4.60 14.38
C GLN A 195 -4.64 5.68 13.47
N GLU A 196 -3.95 6.01 12.36
CA GLU A 196 -4.41 6.97 11.35
C GLU A 196 -5.73 6.51 10.72
N ASN A 197 -5.83 5.23 10.32
CA ASN A 197 -7.05 4.66 9.75
C ASN A 197 -8.20 4.60 10.77
N GLN A 198 -7.95 4.18 12.02
CA GLN A 198 -8.96 4.22 13.08
C GLN A 198 -9.48 5.65 13.35
N ARG A 199 -8.60 6.65 13.33
CA ARG A 199 -8.99 8.07 13.46
C ARG A 199 -9.86 8.51 12.28
N GLN A 200 -9.49 8.13 11.07
CA GLN A 200 -10.26 8.45 9.86
C GLN A 200 -11.65 7.82 9.86
N LYS A 201 -11.79 6.56 10.32
CA LYS A 201 -13.09 5.88 10.47
C LYS A 201 -14.00 6.61 11.44
N LYS A 202 -13.50 6.97 12.63
CA LYS A 202 -14.27 7.77 13.60
C LYS A 202 -14.69 9.12 13.02
N ASN A 203 -13.80 9.79 12.28
CA ASN A 203 -14.12 11.07 11.64
C ASN A 203 -15.16 10.90 10.52
N SER A 204 -15.10 9.84 9.71
CA SER A 204 -16.09 9.60 8.64
C SER A 204 -17.44 9.15 9.19
N GLU A 205 -17.48 8.38 10.29
CA GLU A 205 -18.69 8.05 11.04
C GLU A 205 -19.39 9.32 11.57
N ILE A 206 -18.64 10.25 12.17
CA ILE A 206 -19.16 11.54 12.64
C ILE A 206 -19.68 12.38 11.46
N LEU A 207 -18.95 12.45 10.34
CA LEU A 207 -19.42 13.21 9.17
C LEU A 207 -20.67 12.58 8.55
N LYS A 208 -20.75 11.24 8.48
CA LYS A 208 -21.96 10.54 8.02
C LYS A 208 -23.14 10.74 8.96
N SER A 209 -22.95 10.84 10.27
CA SER A 209 -24.06 11.14 11.19
C SER A 209 -24.58 12.56 11.00
N LEU A 210 -23.70 13.56 10.89
CA LEU A 210 -24.07 14.96 10.62
C LEU A 210 -24.78 15.12 9.27
N GLU A 211 -24.29 14.44 8.22
CA GLU A 211 -24.92 14.42 6.90
C GLU A 211 -26.31 13.78 6.95
N ASN A 212 -26.49 12.69 7.69
CA ASN A 212 -27.80 12.07 7.87
C ASN A 212 -28.80 12.99 8.59
N GLU A 213 -28.37 13.76 9.60
CA GLU A 213 -29.24 14.78 10.20
C GLU A 213 -29.55 15.93 9.22
N ARG A 214 -28.58 16.35 8.39
CA ARG A 214 -28.81 17.35 7.33
C ARG A 214 -29.86 16.86 6.33
N ILE A 215 -29.73 15.62 5.85
CA ILE A 215 -30.66 14.99 4.91
C ILE A 215 -32.07 14.88 5.51
N ARG A 216 -32.20 14.50 6.79
CA ARG A 216 -33.52 14.48 7.47
C ARG A 216 -34.16 15.85 7.52
N MET A 217 -33.38 16.89 7.83
CA MET A 217 -33.86 18.26 7.83
C MET A 217 -34.26 18.74 6.43
N GLU A 218 -33.46 18.41 5.41
CA GLU A 218 -33.77 18.69 4.00
C GLU A 218 -35.03 17.96 3.52
N GLN A 219 -35.26 16.71 3.91
CA GLN A 219 -36.47 15.95 3.60
C GLN A 219 -37.72 16.56 4.24
N LEU A 220 -37.63 17.03 5.49
CA LEU A 220 -38.75 17.73 6.13
C LEU A 220 -39.11 19.02 5.38
N VAL A 221 -38.10 19.75 4.88
CA VAL A 221 -38.32 20.94 4.05
C VAL A 221 -38.85 20.56 2.66
N SER A 222 -38.30 19.54 2.01
CA SER A 222 -38.69 19.16 0.64
C SER A 222 -40.14 18.68 0.58
N ILE A 223 -40.64 17.95 1.58
CA ILE A 223 -42.05 17.56 1.67
C ILE A 223 -42.96 18.80 1.59
N THR A 224 -42.68 19.84 2.39
CA THR A 224 -43.49 21.08 2.37
C THR A 224 -43.40 21.82 1.04
N GLN A 225 -42.24 21.80 0.37
CA GLN A 225 -42.05 22.46 -0.93
C GLN A 225 -42.73 21.66 -2.06
N GLU A 226 -42.53 20.34 -2.12
CA GLU A 226 -43.16 19.44 -3.09
C GLU A 226 -44.68 19.47 -3.00
N GLU A 227 -45.28 19.59 -1.82
CA GLU A 227 -46.73 19.79 -1.67
C GLU A 227 -47.19 21.08 -2.36
N THR A 228 -46.49 22.20 -2.17
CA THR A 228 -46.83 23.47 -2.85
C THR A 228 -46.59 23.43 -4.36
N GLU A 229 -45.52 22.78 -4.84
CA GLU A 229 -45.25 22.61 -6.26
C GLU A 229 -46.27 21.68 -6.92
N ASN A 230 -46.69 20.61 -6.25
CA ASN A 230 -47.69 19.69 -6.77
C ASN A 230 -49.09 20.31 -6.85
N LEU A 231 -49.46 21.21 -5.92
CA LEU A 231 -50.67 22.02 -6.04
C LEU A 231 -50.61 22.93 -7.27
N ARG A 232 -49.54 23.72 -7.41
CA ARG A 232 -49.31 24.58 -8.59
C ARG A 232 -49.31 23.81 -9.91
N ARG A 233 -48.68 22.62 -9.96
CA ARG A 233 -48.70 21.75 -11.14
C ARG A 233 -50.11 21.28 -11.51
N ARG A 234 -50.95 20.94 -10.53
CA ARG A 234 -52.36 20.55 -10.77
C ARG A 234 -53.18 21.72 -11.29
N GLU A 235 -52.99 22.91 -10.73
CA GLU A 235 -53.64 24.15 -11.18
C GLU A 235 -53.29 24.43 -12.66
N VAL A 236 -52.00 24.47 -13.00
CA VAL A 236 -51.52 24.69 -14.38
C VAL A 236 -52.03 23.60 -15.34
N ALA A 237 -51.96 22.33 -14.95
CA ALA A 237 -52.47 21.22 -15.78
C ALA A 237 -53.99 21.30 -16.02
N SER A 238 -54.77 21.75 -15.01
CA SER A 238 -56.21 21.96 -15.17
C SER A 238 -56.52 23.10 -16.14
N ALA A 239 -55.77 24.21 -16.08
CA ALA A 239 -55.88 25.32 -17.02
C ALA A 239 -55.49 24.91 -18.45
N MET A 240 -54.42 24.09 -18.61
CA MET A 240 -54.06 23.48 -19.90
C MET A 240 -55.21 22.66 -20.48
N GLN A 241 -55.86 21.84 -19.66
CA GLN A 241 -56.94 20.97 -20.10
C GLN A 241 -58.17 21.79 -20.54
N GLN A 242 -58.53 22.84 -19.80
CA GLN A 242 -59.61 23.77 -20.16
C GLN A 242 -59.32 24.48 -21.49
N MET A 243 -58.14 25.09 -21.65
CA MET A 243 -57.71 25.73 -22.89
C MET A 243 -57.73 24.76 -24.08
N LEU A 244 -57.27 23.52 -23.90
CA LEU A 244 -57.32 22.50 -24.96
C LEU A 244 -58.74 22.10 -25.32
N THR A 245 -59.68 22.03 -24.36
CA THR A 245 -61.09 21.76 -24.68
C THR A 245 -61.76 22.93 -25.38
N GLU A 246 -61.46 24.18 -24.99
CA GLU A 246 -62.00 25.38 -25.66
C GLU A 246 -61.46 25.52 -27.10
N VAL A 247 -60.15 25.33 -27.30
CA VAL A 247 -59.53 25.33 -28.64
C VAL A 247 -60.08 24.18 -29.49
N TYR A 248 -60.31 23.00 -28.90
CA TYR A 248 -60.95 21.88 -29.60
C TYR A 248 -62.39 22.20 -30.02
N GLN A 249 -63.20 22.78 -29.14
CA GLN A 249 -64.56 23.25 -29.45
C GLN A 249 -64.56 24.32 -30.55
N SER A 250 -63.70 25.34 -30.44
CA SER A 250 -63.53 26.37 -31.46
C SER A 250 -63.10 25.78 -32.82
N ARG A 251 -62.24 24.75 -32.80
CA ARG A 251 -61.78 24.09 -34.04
C ARG A 251 -62.85 23.19 -34.67
N LEU A 252 -63.71 22.55 -33.88
CA LEU A 252 -64.88 21.85 -34.40
C LEU A 252 -65.84 22.81 -35.11
N ILE A 253 -66.07 23.99 -34.53
CA ILE A 253 -66.88 25.06 -35.14
C ILE A 253 -66.23 25.52 -36.45
N GLN A 254 -64.91 25.79 -36.44
CA GLN A 254 -64.18 26.18 -37.64
C GLN A 254 -64.24 25.12 -38.75
N ILE A 255 -64.05 23.84 -38.43
CA ILE A 255 -64.15 22.74 -39.41
C ILE A 255 -65.56 22.63 -39.99
N ALA A 256 -66.61 22.87 -39.19
CA ALA A 256 -67.98 22.91 -39.68
C ALA A 256 -68.23 24.09 -40.66
N CYS A 257 -67.60 25.24 -40.43
CA CYS A 257 -67.62 26.37 -41.37
C CYS A 257 -66.79 26.08 -42.65
N GLU A 258 -65.60 25.50 -42.51
CA GLU A 258 -64.71 25.16 -43.62
C GLU A 258 -65.29 24.06 -44.53
N ALA A 259 -66.04 23.11 -43.97
CA ALA A 259 -66.78 22.10 -44.73
C ALA A 259 -67.73 22.73 -45.76
N HIS A 260 -68.26 23.93 -45.49
CA HIS A 260 -69.11 24.69 -46.41
C HIS A 260 -68.34 25.25 -47.63
N GLY A 261 -67.00 25.39 -47.54
CA GLY A 261 -66.13 25.91 -48.60
C GLY A 261 -65.43 24.85 -49.48
N GLN A 262 -65.55 23.56 -49.15
CA GLN A 262 -64.71 22.50 -49.76
C GLN A 262 -64.97 22.26 -51.27
N ASN A 263 -66.16 22.60 -51.78
CA ASN A 263 -66.54 22.36 -53.19
C ASN A 263 -65.68 23.13 -54.21
N LEU A 264 -65.02 24.23 -53.83
CA LEU A 264 -64.18 25.02 -54.74
C LEU A 264 -62.71 24.55 -54.74
N VAL A 265 -62.26 23.89 -53.67
CA VAL A 265 -60.85 23.56 -53.45
C VAL A 265 -60.42 22.29 -54.18
N GLN A 266 -61.35 21.34 -54.36
CA GLN A 266 -61.06 19.98 -54.87
C GLN A 266 -60.40 19.94 -56.26
N GLN A 267 -60.57 20.98 -57.09
CA GLN A 267 -59.91 21.10 -58.40
C GLN A 267 -58.43 21.53 -58.32
N THR A 268 -57.97 22.09 -57.20
CA THR A 268 -56.55 22.47 -57.00
C THR A 268 -55.70 21.34 -56.40
N CYS A 269 -56.32 20.29 -55.84
CA CYS A 269 -55.64 19.25 -55.08
C CYS A 269 -54.77 18.29 -55.91
N SER A 270 -55.01 18.16 -57.22
CA SER A 270 -54.22 17.26 -58.09
C SER A 270 -52.78 17.74 -58.31
N SER A 271 -52.57 19.05 -58.48
CA SER A 271 -51.22 19.64 -58.58
C SER A 271 -50.46 19.63 -57.25
N MET A 272 -51.19 19.67 -56.13
CA MET A 272 -50.62 19.58 -54.77
C MET A 272 -50.05 18.18 -54.46
N ALA A 273 -50.53 17.11 -55.10
CA ALA A 273 -50.12 15.74 -54.81
C ALA A 273 -48.63 15.48 -55.15
N GLU A 274 -48.19 15.86 -56.35
CA GLU A 274 -46.78 15.71 -56.77
C GLU A 274 -45.82 16.55 -55.93
N MET A 275 -46.24 17.75 -55.52
CA MET A 275 -45.50 18.57 -54.57
C MET A 275 -45.46 17.90 -53.18
N GLY A 276 -46.55 17.27 -52.76
CA GLY A 276 -46.66 16.49 -51.53
C GLY A 276 -45.64 15.35 -51.46
N GLU A 277 -45.45 14.58 -52.54
CA GLU A 277 -44.42 13.53 -52.60
C GLU A 277 -43.00 14.10 -52.48
N ARG A 278 -42.70 15.20 -53.19
CA ARG A 278 -41.40 15.88 -53.09
C ARG A 278 -41.16 16.44 -51.68
N PHE A 279 -42.19 17.00 -51.03
CA PHE A 279 -42.12 17.41 -49.63
C PHE A 279 -41.91 16.21 -48.69
N GLN A 280 -42.56 15.06 -48.90
CA GLN A 280 -42.28 13.84 -48.12
C GLN A 280 -40.84 13.33 -48.29
N GLN A 281 -40.27 13.42 -49.50
CA GLN A 281 -38.86 13.08 -49.74
C GLN A 281 -37.90 14.04 -49.01
N ILE A 282 -38.18 15.34 -49.02
CA ILE A 282 -37.39 16.34 -48.28
C ILE A 282 -37.54 16.13 -46.77
N LEU A 283 -38.75 15.88 -46.26
CA LEU A 283 -39.02 15.63 -44.85
C LEU A 283 -38.37 14.34 -44.36
N SER A 284 -38.42 13.24 -45.14
CA SER A 284 -37.74 11.99 -44.77
C SER A 284 -36.22 12.17 -44.76
N ARG A 285 -35.63 12.89 -45.72
CA ARG A 285 -34.21 13.25 -45.69
C ARG A 285 -33.86 14.08 -44.46
N GLN A 286 -34.62 15.13 -44.15
CA GLN A 286 -34.44 15.93 -42.93
C GLN A 286 -34.60 15.10 -41.65
N GLN A 287 -35.53 14.14 -41.61
CA GLN A 287 -35.67 13.22 -40.47
C GLN A 287 -34.46 12.31 -40.33
N MET A 288 -33.90 11.80 -41.42
CA MET A 288 -32.68 10.96 -41.38
C MET A 288 -31.46 11.77 -40.95
N ASP A 289 -31.32 13.00 -41.42
CA ASP A 289 -30.21 13.88 -41.00
C ASP A 289 -30.38 14.34 -39.54
N LYS A 290 -31.61 14.64 -39.09
CA LYS A 290 -31.92 14.85 -37.65
C LYS A 290 -31.60 13.61 -36.81
N LYS A 291 -31.98 12.41 -37.25
CA LYS A 291 -31.67 11.14 -36.54
C LYS A 291 -30.16 10.91 -36.42
N LYS A 292 -29.38 11.20 -37.46
CA LYS A 292 -27.90 11.15 -37.39
C LYS A 292 -27.35 12.11 -36.35
N VAL A 293 -27.76 13.39 -36.40
CA VAL A 293 -27.31 14.40 -35.42
C VAL A 293 -27.70 14.01 -33.99
N ILE A 294 -28.93 13.51 -33.77
CA ILE A 294 -29.37 13.00 -32.46
C ILE A 294 -28.49 11.82 -32.02
N SER A 295 -28.19 10.85 -32.89
CA SER A 295 -27.31 9.72 -32.54
C SER A 295 -25.89 10.16 -32.19
N GLN A 296 -25.35 11.18 -32.86
CA GLN A 296 -24.04 11.76 -32.56
C GLN A 296 -24.05 12.46 -31.19
N ILE A 297 -25.06 13.30 -30.91
CA ILE A 297 -25.23 13.97 -29.62
C ILE A 297 -25.38 12.96 -28.47
N LEU A 298 -26.13 11.88 -28.66
CA LEU A 298 -26.28 10.81 -27.67
C LEU A 298 -24.95 10.06 -27.43
N GLN A 299 -24.17 9.81 -28.48
CA GLN A 299 -22.86 9.18 -28.34
C GLN A 299 -21.85 10.11 -27.65
N GLU A 300 -21.84 11.39 -28.00
CA GLU A 300 -21.01 12.41 -27.35
C GLU A 300 -21.37 12.59 -25.88
N SER A 301 -22.66 12.62 -25.54
CA SER A 301 -23.12 12.75 -24.14
C SER A 301 -22.74 11.53 -23.30
N ALA A 302 -22.85 10.31 -23.85
CA ALA A 302 -22.38 9.09 -23.17
C ALA A 302 -20.86 9.11 -22.91
N MET A 303 -20.07 9.56 -23.89
CA MET A 303 -18.62 9.73 -23.73
C MET A 303 -18.26 10.82 -22.70
N GLN A 304 -19.01 11.92 -22.67
CA GLN A 304 -18.85 12.99 -21.69
C GLN A 304 -19.19 12.53 -20.26
N LYS A 305 -20.28 11.76 -20.07
CA LYS A 305 -20.65 11.14 -18.78
C LYS A 305 -19.54 10.23 -18.27
N ALA A 306 -19.08 9.28 -19.08
CA ALA A 306 -17.99 8.36 -18.70
C ALA A 306 -16.66 9.10 -18.42
N ALA A 307 -16.36 10.17 -19.14
CA ALA A 307 -15.20 11.02 -18.86
C ALA A 307 -15.36 11.80 -17.53
N PHE A 308 -16.57 12.28 -17.22
CA PHE A 308 -16.87 12.96 -15.97
C PHE A 308 -16.79 12.01 -14.77
N GLU A 309 -17.37 10.82 -14.85
CA GLU A 309 -17.22 9.73 -13.86
C GLU A 309 -15.74 9.45 -13.56
N ALA A 310 -14.93 9.24 -14.60
CA ALA A 310 -13.50 8.97 -14.46
C ALA A 310 -12.73 10.16 -13.86
N LEU A 311 -13.14 11.40 -14.14
CA LEU A 311 -12.58 12.60 -13.51
C LEU A 311 -13.02 12.75 -12.05
N GLN A 312 -14.26 12.38 -11.71
CA GLN A 312 -14.82 12.40 -10.36
C GLN A 312 -14.02 11.46 -9.44
N VAL A 313 -13.87 10.19 -9.83
CA VAL A 313 -13.05 9.20 -9.10
C VAL A 313 -11.58 9.65 -9.00
N LYS A 314 -11.02 10.23 -10.07
CA LYS A 314 -9.66 10.79 -10.04
C LYS A 314 -9.51 12.03 -9.18
N LYS A 315 -10.56 12.80 -8.90
CA LYS A 315 -10.54 14.01 -8.06
C LYS A 315 -10.88 13.72 -6.61
N ASP A 316 -11.75 12.74 -6.33
CA ASP A 316 -12.24 12.40 -5.00
C ASP A 316 -11.09 12.19 -4.01
N LEU A 317 -11.10 13.00 -2.95
CA LEU A 317 -10.00 13.07 -1.99
C LEU A 317 -9.95 11.82 -1.11
N MET A 318 -11.09 11.21 -0.82
CA MET A 318 -11.19 9.96 -0.05
C MET A 318 -10.67 8.78 -0.87
N HIS A 319 -11.08 8.63 -2.13
CA HIS A 319 -10.57 7.60 -3.03
C HIS A 319 -9.04 7.72 -3.21
N ARG A 320 -8.51 8.93 -3.36
CA ARG A 320 -7.05 9.19 -3.39
C ARG A 320 -6.35 8.82 -2.07
N GLN A 321 -6.97 9.07 -0.92
CA GLN A 321 -6.42 8.72 0.39
C GLN A 321 -6.38 7.19 0.59
N ILE A 322 -7.48 6.50 0.31
CA ILE A 322 -7.58 5.04 0.34
C ILE A 322 -6.52 4.42 -0.61
N TRP A 323 -6.39 4.93 -1.84
CA TRP A 323 -5.39 4.46 -2.80
C TRP A 323 -3.95 4.66 -2.30
N LYS A 324 -3.63 5.82 -1.70
CA LYS A 324 -2.32 6.07 -1.09
C LYS A 324 -2.04 5.12 0.08
N GLN A 325 -3.04 4.81 0.90
CA GLN A 325 -2.91 3.86 2.02
C GLN A 325 -2.69 2.43 1.51
N ILE A 326 -3.47 1.97 0.52
CA ILE A 326 -3.27 0.67 -0.14
C ILE A 326 -1.83 0.55 -0.66
N LYS A 327 -1.37 1.52 -1.45
CA LYS A 327 0.01 1.51 -1.99
C LYS A 327 1.08 1.50 -0.89
N LEU A 328 0.84 2.18 0.21
CA LEU A 328 1.77 2.19 1.34
C LEU A 328 1.78 0.81 2.04
N ILE A 329 0.63 0.18 2.26
CA ILE A 329 0.54 -1.19 2.78
C ILE A 329 1.24 -2.19 1.85
N GLU A 330 1.08 -2.07 0.52
CA GLU A 330 1.82 -2.89 -0.45
C GLU A 330 3.34 -2.74 -0.27
N THR A 331 3.85 -1.51 -0.07
CA THR A 331 5.28 -1.29 0.17
C THR A 331 5.79 -1.81 1.51
N GLU A 332 4.98 -1.79 2.56
CA GLU A 332 5.36 -2.33 3.88
C GLU A 332 5.25 -3.87 3.92
N LEU A 333 4.26 -4.46 3.25
CA LEU A 333 4.18 -5.92 3.02
C LEU A 333 5.37 -6.45 2.20
N LEU A 334 5.83 -5.68 1.21
CA LEU A 334 7.05 -6.01 0.46
C LEU A 334 8.30 -5.95 1.36
N GLN A 335 8.40 -4.91 2.21
CA GLN A 335 9.50 -4.78 3.19
C GLN A 335 9.48 -5.92 4.22
N LEU A 336 8.31 -6.30 4.75
CA LEU A 336 8.16 -7.47 5.63
C LEU A 336 8.60 -8.76 4.92
N THR A 337 8.18 -8.99 3.67
CA THR A 337 8.60 -10.17 2.89
C THR A 337 10.12 -10.21 2.68
N GLN A 338 10.77 -9.05 2.49
CA GLN A 338 12.23 -8.97 2.41
C GLN A 338 12.92 -9.25 3.77
N LEU A 339 12.32 -8.82 4.88
CA LEU A 339 12.82 -9.16 6.23
C LEU A 339 12.65 -10.65 6.55
N GLU A 340 11.51 -11.25 6.22
CA GLU A 340 11.29 -12.70 6.35
C GLU A 340 12.39 -13.50 5.64
N LEU A 341 12.71 -13.14 4.40
CA LEU A 341 13.76 -13.80 3.62
C LEU A 341 15.15 -13.63 4.25
N LYS A 342 15.49 -12.40 4.70
CA LYS A 342 16.78 -12.12 5.38
C LYS A 342 16.91 -12.78 6.76
N ARG A 343 15.80 -13.06 7.44
CA ARG A 343 15.79 -13.82 8.70
C ARG A 343 15.88 -15.33 8.50
N LYS A 344 15.26 -15.86 7.45
CA LYS A 344 15.39 -17.28 7.09
C LYS A 344 16.82 -17.68 6.73
N SER A 345 17.68 -16.73 6.34
CA SER A 345 19.12 -16.95 6.19
C SER A 345 19.94 -16.83 7.49
N LEU A 346 19.31 -16.60 8.65
CA LEU A 346 19.96 -16.38 9.96
C LEU A 346 19.40 -17.26 11.09
N ASP A 347 18.46 -18.16 10.78
CA ASP A 347 17.85 -19.16 11.67
C ASP A 347 17.33 -18.60 13.02
N THR A 348 16.63 -17.47 12.98
CA THR A 348 16.02 -16.84 14.17
C THR A 348 14.50 -17.07 14.22
N GLU A 349 14.06 -18.14 14.87
CA GLU A 349 12.63 -18.51 14.96
C GLU A 349 11.80 -17.58 15.87
N ALA A 350 12.39 -17.11 16.98
CA ALA A 350 11.69 -16.43 18.09
C ALA A 350 10.99 -15.09 17.76
N LEU A 351 11.07 -14.60 16.53
CA LEU A 351 10.43 -13.36 16.06
C LEU A 351 9.60 -13.57 14.78
N GLN A 352 9.38 -14.83 14.37
CA GLN A 352 8.52 -15.16 13.24
C GLN A 352 7.04 -14.88 13.54
N GLU A 353 6.62 -15.02 14.81
CA GLU A 353 5.26 -14.72 15.28
C GLU A 353 4.95 -13.22 15.14
N MET A 354 5.85 -12.33 15.56
CA MET A 354 5.60 -10.89 15.44
C MET A 354 5.48 -10.43 13.97
N ILE A 355 6.25 -11.03 13.04
CA ILE A 355 6.11 -10.74 11.62
C ILE A 355 4.77 -11.28 11.08
N SER A 356 4.33 -12.46 11.51
CA SER A 356 3.05 -13.03 11.06
C SER A 356 1.85 -12.23 11.59
N GLU A 357 1.90 -11.74 12.83
CA GLU A 357 0.94 -10.79 13.41
C GLU A 357 0.88 -9.47 12.61
N GLN A 358 2.03 -8.87 12.30
CA GLN A 358 2.12 -7.64 11.51
C GLN A 358 1.58 -7.84 10.09
N ARG A 359 1.92 -8.96 9.46
CA ARG A 359 1.41 -9.35 8.14
C ARG A 359 -0.10 -9.58 8.17
N TRP A 360 -0.63 -10.20 9.22
CA TRP A 360 -2.08 -10.36 9.41
C TRP A 360 -2.78 -9.01 9.57
N ALA A 361 -2.25 -8.12 10.43
CA ALA A 361 -2.81 -6.79 10.65
C ALA A 361 -2.84 -5.94 9.36
N LEU A 362 -1.75 -5.94 8.59
CA LEU A 362 -1.69 -5.26 7.29
C LEU A 362 -2.62 -5.89 6.25
N SER A 363 -2.72 -7.22 6.21
CA SER A 363 -3.61 -7.93 5.25
C SER A 363 -5.08 -7.69 5.57
N SER A 364 -5.44 -7.67 6.86
CA SER A 364 -6.78 -7.31 7.35
C SER A 364 -7.13 -5.86 7.00
N LEU A 365 -6.21 -4.91 7.24
CA LEU A 365 -6.38 -3.51 6.86
C LEU A 365 -6.51 -3.33 5.34
N LEU A 366 -5.70 -4.04 4.54
CA LEU A 366 -5.78 -4.03 3.08
C LEU A 366 -7.16 -4.51 2.60
N GLN A 367 -7.68 -5.59 3.19
CA GLN A 367 -9.02 -6.10 2.87
C GLN A 367 -10.13 -5.11 3.23
N GLN A 368 -9.99 -4.36 4.34
CA GLN A 368 -10.91 -3.29 4.71
C GLN A 368 -10.85 -2.12 3.70
N LEU A 369 -9.65 -1.63 3.37
CA LEU A 369 -9.48 -0.53 2.42
C LEU A 369 -9.94 -0.87 1.00
N LEU A 370 -9.81 -2.13 0.56
CA LEU A 370 -10.35 -2.58 -0.73
C LEU A 370 -11.88 -2.57 -0.74
N LYS A 371 -12.55 -2.91 0.37
CA LYS A 371 -14.01 -2.77 0.51
C LYS A 371 -14.44 -1.30 0.58
N GLU A 372 -13.72 -0.47 1.32
CA GLU A 372 -13.97 0.97 1.40
C GLU A 372 -13.78 1.65 0.03
N LYS A 373 -12.82 1.17 -0.77
CA LYS A 373 -12.63 1.62 -2.17
C LYS A 373 -13.84 1.30 -3.03
N THR A 374 -14.34 0.06 -3.03
CA THR A 374 -15.51 -0.32 -3.85
C THR A 374 -16.78 0.39 -3.40
N GLN A 375 -17.01 0.47 -2.08
CA GLN A 375 -18.11 1.23 -1.49
C GLN A 375 -18.06 2.71 -1.90
N ARG A 376 -16.88 3.35 -1.86
CA ARG A 376 -16.76 4.76 -2.26
C ARG A 376 -16.97 4.96 -3.76
N GLU A 377 -16.57 4.00 -4.60
CA GLU A 377 -16.90 4.03 -6.03
C GLU A 377 -18.41 3.83 -6.27
N GLU A 378 -19.10 3.03 -5.46
CA GLU A 378 -20.55 2.83 -5.50
C GLU A 378 -21.29 4.11 -5.07
N GLU A 379 -20.96 4.69 -3.91
CA GLU A 379 -21.48 5.98 -3.44
C GLU A 379 -21.34 7.08 -4.51
N LEU A 380 -20.20 7.15 -5.20
CA LEU A 380 -19.97 8.12 -6.27
C LEU A 380 -20.85 7.87 -7.51
N ARG A 381 -21.15 6.62 -7.86
CA ARG A 381 -22.10 6.30 -8.95
C ARG A 381 -23.53 6.65 -8.56
N GLU A 382 -23.94 6.37 -7.33
CA GLU A 382 -25.27 6.73 -6.81
C GLU A 382 -25.49 8.25 -6.83
N ILE A 383 -24.53 9.04 -6.35
CA ILE A 383 -24.60 10.51 -6.40
C ILE A 383 -24.72 11.02 -7.85
N LEU A 384 -24.05 10.38 -8.81
CA LEU A 384 -24.15 10.76 -10.22
C LEU A 384 -25.54 10.42 -10.80
N MET A 385 -26.10 9.25 -10.49
CA MET A 385 -27.48 8.90 -10.87
C MET A 385 -28.51 9.87 -10.27
N GLU A 386 -28.34 10.27 -9.00
CA GLU A 386 -29.19 11.29 -8.38
C GLU A 386 -29.08 12.66 -9.07
N LEU A 387 -27.87 13.08 -9.43
CA LEU A 387 -27.65 14.35 -10.12
C LEU A 387 -28.28 14.35 -11.52
N GLU A 388 -28.27 13.22 -12.22
CA GLU A 388 -28.95 13.07 -13.51
C GLU A 388 -30.48 13.15 -13.33
N ALA A 389 -31.07 12.40 -12.40
CA ALA A 389 -32.51 12.48 -12.12
C ALA A 389 -32.97 13.88 -11.66
N LYS A 390 -32.15 14.56 -10.84
CA LYS A 390 -32.34 15.97 -10.45
C LYS A 390 -32.14 16.95 -11.62
N SER A 391 -31.52 16.53 -12.73
CA SER A 391 -31.39 17.34 -13.94
C SER A 391 -32.59 17.16 -14.88
N GLU A 392 -33.13 15.95 -15.01
CA GLU A 392 -34.30 15.64 -15.84
C GLU A 392 -35.56 16.34 -15.31
N SER A 393 -35.83 16.22 -14.00
CA SER A 393 -36.91 16.95 -13.32
C SER A 393 -36.82 18.48 -13.44
N LYS A 394 -35.60 19.05 -13.48
CA LYS A 394 -35.38 20.48 -13.77
C LYS A 394 -35.69 20.85 -15.22
N GLN A 395 -35.45 19.96 -16.19
CA GLN A 395 -35.84 20.19 -17.58
C GLN A 395 -37.36 20.16 -17.77
N GLU A 396 -38.07 19.26 -17.07
CA GLU A 396 -39.54 19.24 -17.07
C GLU A 396 -40.13 20.53 -16.49
N ASN A 397 -39.63 20.96 -15.32
CA ASN A 397 -40.03 22.21 -14.70
C ASN A 397 -39.73 23.44 -15.58
N TYR A 398 -38.61 23.45 -16.32
CA TYR A 398 -38.30 24.51 -17.27
C TYR A 398 -39.41 24.68 -18.33
N TRP A 399 -39.86 23.60 -18.95
CA TRP A 399 -40.93 23.66 -19.96
C TRP A 399 -42.26 24.11 -19.36
N LEU A 400 -42.58 23.69 -18.15
CA LEU A 400 -43.79 24.15 -17.44
C LEU A 400 -43.75 25.66 -17.15
N ILE A 401 -42.58 26.19 -16.75
CA ILE A 401 -42.36 27.62 -16.52
C ILE A 401 -42.43 28.42 -17.84
N GLN A 402 -41.85 27.92 -18.94
CA GLN A 402 -41.99 28.58 -20.24
C GLN A 402 -43.43 28.57 -20.74
N TYR A 403 -44.18 27.49 -20.50
CA TYR A 403 -45.61 27.43 -20.81
C TYR A 403 -46.42 28.46 -20.01
N GLN A 404 -46.19 28.58 -18.70
CA GLN A 404 -46.84 29.62 -17.89
C GLN A 404 -46.47 31.03 -18.37
N ARG A 405 -45.21 31.27 -18.75
CA ARG A 405 -44.76 32.54 -19.34
C ARG A 405 -45.48 32.84 -20.66
N LEU A 406 -45.73 31.84 -21.49
CA LEU A 406 -46.46 31.99 -22.76
C LEU A 406 -47.95 32.29 -22.53
N LEU A 407 -48.60 31.66 -21.54
CA LEU A 407 -49.98 32.02 -21.15
C LEU A 407 -50.07 33.45 -20.62
N ASN A 408 -49.10 33.87 -19.80
CA ASN A 408 -49.07 35.21 -19.22
C ASN A 408 -48.64 36.30 -20.23
N GLN A 409 -48.14 35.94 -21.41
CA GLN A 409 -47.74 36.89 -22.44
C GLN A 409 -48.95 37.31 -23.30
N LYS A 410 -49.52 38.49 -23.04
CA LYS A 410 -50.45 39.14 -23.98
C LYS A 410 -49.82 39.18 -25.39
N PRO A 411 -50.51 38.65 -26.43
CA PRO A 411 -50.05 38.72 -27.81
C PRO A 411 -49.66 40.14 -28.22
N LEU A 412 -48.54 40.29 -28.95
CA LEU A 412 -48.05 41.60 -29.40
C LEU A 412 -49.10 42.38 -30.19
N SER A 413 -49.92 41.69 -30.98
CA SER A 413 -51.04 42.28 -31.73
C SER A 413 -52.11 42.91 -30.82
N LEU A 414 -52.36 42.34 -29.65
CA LEU A 414 -53.30 42.91 -28.68
C LEU A 414 -52.68 44.07 -27.91
N LYS A 415 -51.40 43.99 -27.52
CA LYS A 415 -50.68 45.12 -26.90
C LYS A 415 -50.68 46.36 -27.80
N LEU A 416 -50.33 46.19 -29.08
CA LEU A 416 -50.35 47.28 -30.07
C LEU A 416 -51.76 47.83 -30.36
N GLN A 417 -52.82 47.06 -30.11
CA GLN A 417 -54.21 47.53 -30.22
C GLN A 417 -54.66 48.25 -28.92
N GLU A 418 -54.27 47.77 -27.75
CA GLU A 418 -54.48 48.42 -26.45
C GLU A 418 -53.78 49.78 -26.37
N GLU A 419 -52.53 49.87 -26.84
CA GLU A 419 -51.75 51.13 -26.95
C GLU A 419 -52.37 52.16 -27.91
N GLY A 420 -53.24 51.72 -28.82
CA GLY A 420 -53.98 52.57 -29.76
C GLY A 420 -55.25 53.21 -29.18
N LEU A 421 -55.63 52.90 -27.93
CA LEU A 421 -56.78 53.48 -27.26
C LEU A 421 -56.44 54.83 -26.60
N GLU A 422 -57.47 55.67 -26.44
CA GLU A 422 -57.37 56.96 -25.76
C GLU A 422 -56.98 56.75 -24.28
N ARG A 423 -55.94 57.44 -23.79
CA ARG A 423 -55.44 57.28 -22.41
C ARG A 423 -56.52 57.52 -21.34
N GLN A 424 -57.46 58.43 -21.62
CA GLN A 424 -58.60 58.73 -20.76
C GLN A 424 -59.61 57.57 -20.69
N LEU A 425 -59.79 56.81 -21.78
CA LEU A 425 -60.62 55.60 -21.79
C LEU A 425 -59.96 54.45 -21.02
N VAL A 426 -58.64 54.28 -21.18
CA VAL A 426 -57.88 53.29 -20.40
C VAL A 426 -57.94 53.62 -18.90
N ALA A 427 -57.76 54.89 -18.52
CA ALA A 427 -57.89 55.33 -17.14
C ALA A 427 -59.30 55.06 -16.56
N LEU A 428 -60.37 55.39 -17.31
CA LEU A 428 -61.75 55.09 -16.91
C LEU A 428 -61.98 53.59 -16.70
N LEU A 429 -61.43 52.73 -17.55
CA LEU A 429 -61.58 51.27 -17.41
C LEU A 429 -60.77 50.72 -16.23
N VAL A 430 -59.61 51.31 -15.90
CA VAL A 430 -58.83 50.97 -14.69
C VAL A 430 -59.57 51.44 -13.42
N GLU A 431 -60.08 52.68 -13.39
CA GLU A 431 -60.89 53.22 -12.27
C GLU A 431 -62.13 52.36 -11.97
N LEU A 432 -62.73 51.76 -13.00
CA LEU A 432 -63.89 50.86 -12.87
C LEU A 432 -63.51 49.38 -12.71
N SER A 433 -62.22 49.05 -12.52
CA SER A 433 -61.70 47.67 -12.40
C SER A 433 -62.07 46.76 -13.58
N ALA A 434 -62.25 47.34 -14.77
CA ALA A 434 -62.77 46.73 -15.98
C ALA A 434 -61.68 46.40 -17.02
N GLU A 435 -60.44 46.24 -16.57
CA GLU A 435 -59.25 46.05 -17.43
C GLU A 435 -59.37 44.85 -18.40
N HIS A 436 -60.08 43.80 -17.98
CA HIS A 436 -60.30 42.60 -18.80
C HIS A 436 -61.11 42.88 -20.09
N TYR A 437 -61.80 44.02 -20.18
CA TYR A 437 -62.49 44.46 -21.40
C TYR A 437 -61.61 45.30 -22.35
N LEU A 438 -60.40 45.72 -21.94
CA LEU A 438 -59.49 46.49 -22.80
C LEU A 438 -59.22 45.83 -24.17
N PRO A 439 -58.95 44.50 -24.30
CA PRO A 439 -58.75 43.86 -25.60
C PRO A 439 -59.97 43.96 -26.52
N ILE A 440 -61.18 43.95 -25.94
CA ILE A 440 -62.45 43.99 -26.68
C ILE A 440 -62.70 45.41 -27.19
N PHE A 441 -62.50 46.43 -26.35
CA PHE A 441 -62.61 47.83 -26.75
C PHE A 441 -61.55 48.21 -27.79
N ALA A 442 -60.33 47.66 -27.66
CA ALA A 442 -59.23 47.80 -28.61
C ALA A 442 -59.56 47.16 -29.96
N HIS A 443 -60.10 45.93 -29.96
CA HIS A 443 -60.52 45.23 -31.18
C HIS A 443 -61.62 45.99 -31.94
N HIS A 444 -62.61 46.52 -31.20
CA HIS A 444 -63.71 47.30 -31.78
C HIS A 444 -63.39 48.79 -31.99
N ARG A 445 -62.17 49.26 -31.67
CA ARG A 445 -61.71 50.65 -31.83
C ARG A 445 -62.66 51.69 -31.25
N ILE A 446 -63.15 51.44 -30.03
CA ILE A 446 -64.13 52.29 -29.38
C ILE A 446 -63.43 53.51 -28.76
N SER A 447 -63.80 54.72 -29.21
CA SER A 447 -63.39 55.99 -28.60
C SER A 447 -64.39 56.48 -27.55
N LEU A 448 -63.99 57.44 -26.71
CA LEU A 448 -64.89 58.11 -25.77
C LEU A 448 -66.07 58.78 -26.50
N ASP A 449 -65.81 59.44 -27.64
CA ASP A 449 -66.84 60.03 -28.49
C ASP A 449 -67.86 59.00 -28.98
N MET A 450 -67.42 57.78 -29.30
CA MET A 450 -68.31 56.70 -29.71
C MET A 450 -69.15 56.19 -28.53
N LEU A 451 -68.53 56.00 -27.35
CA LEU A 451 -69.22 55.62 -26.11
C LEU A 451 -70.34 56.59 -25.74
N SER A 452 -70.13 57.90 -25.91
CA SER A 452 -71.16 58.91 -25.63
C SER A 452 -72.45 58.75 -26.44
N ARG A 453 -72.36 58.09 -27.60
CA ARG A 453 -73.46 57.87 -28.56
C ARG A 453 -74.06 56.46 -28.45
N MET A 454 -73.46 55.56 -27.69
CA MET A 454 -73.89 54.17 -27.54
C MET A 454 -74.89 54.00 -26.39
N GLY A 455 -75.89 53.15 -26.58
CA GLY A 455 -76.75 52.70 -25.49
C GLY A 455 -76.13 51.54 -24.70
N PRO A 456 -76.65 51.22 -23.49
CA PRO A 456 -76.23 50.02 -22.75
C PRO A 456 -76.49 48.74 -23.56
N ARG A 457 -77.52 48.74 -24.41
CA ARG A 457 -77.85 47.66 -25.35
C ARG A 457 -76.79 47.46 -26.45
N ASP A 458 -75.96 48.45 -26.73
CA ASP A 458 -74.90 48.36 -27.74
C ASP A 458 -73.58 47.94 -27.12
N LEU A 459 -73.28 48.39 -25.89
CA LEU A 459 -72.21 47.80 -25.06
C LEU A 459 -72.42 46.30 -24.80
N ALA A 460 -73.67 45.87 -24.61
CA ALA A 460 -74.03 44.45 -24.51
C ALA A 460 -73.69 43.65 -25.79
N LYS A 461 -73.75 44.26 -26.99
CA LYS A 461 -73.37 43.62 -28.26
C LYS A 461 -71.86 43.57 -28.47
N VAL A 462 -71.14 44.53 -27.90
CA VAL A 462 -69.67 44.58 -27.89
C VAL A 462 -69.07 43.53 -26.94
N GLY A 463 -69.83 43.07 -25.95
CA GLY A 463 -69.44 41.98 -25.04
C GLY A 463 -69.37 42.36 -23.56
N VAL A 464 -69.72 43.60 -23.20
CA VAL A 464 -69.86 43.99 -21.79
C VAL A 464 -71.21 43.49 -21.28
N SER A 465 -71.24 42.34 -20.62
CA SER A 465 -72.49 41.69 -20.18
C SER A 465 -73.10 42.29 -18.92
N GLU A 466 -72.31 42.97 -18.09
CA GLU A 466 -72.74 43.46 -16.78
C GLU A 466 -73.53 44.77 -16.88
N ALA A 467 -74.83 44.72 -16.59
CA ALA A 467 -75.71 45.89 -16.69
C ALA A 467 -75.29 47.07 -15.77
N GLY A 468 -74.74 46.78 -14.59
CA GLY A 468 -74.21 47.81 -13.68
C GLY A 468 -73.01 48.55 -14.29
N LEU A 469 -72.05 47.78 -14.80
CA LEU A 469 -70.82 48.29 -15.41
C LEU A 469 -71.13 49.06 -16.71
N GLN A 470 -72.06 48.57 -17.56
CA GLN A 470 -72.53 49.28 -18.75
C GLN A 470 -72.99 50.72 -18.41
N HIS A 471 -73.82 50.86 -17.37
CA HIS A 471 -74.33 52.17 -16.96
C HIS A 471 -73.28 53.06 -16.29
N GLN A 472 -72.31 52.48 -15.59
CA GLN A 472 -71.19 53.23 -15.00
C GLN A 472 -70.20 53.73 -16.06
N ILE A 473 -69.81 52.89 -17.02
CA ILE A 473 -68.94 53.26 -18.15
C ILE A 473 -69.57 54.40 -18.95
N LEU A 474 -70.85 54.30 -19.33
CA LEU A 474 -71.53 55.35 -20.10
C LEU A 474 -71.63 56.67 -19.33
N ARG A 475 -71.95 56.61 -18.03
CA ARG A 475 -72.05 57.82 -17.19
C ARG A 475 -70.69 58.49 -17.04
N ARG A 476 -69.63 57.75 -16.70
CA ARG A 476 -68.28 58.32 -16.56
C ARG A 476 -67.71 58.81 -17.89
N ALA A 477 -68.01 58.16 -19.01
CA ALA A 477 -67.59 58.64 -20.34
C ALA A 477 -68.28 59.97 -20.71
N GLN A 478 -69.55 60.15 -20.32
CA GLN A 478 -70.25 61.43 -20.49
C GLN A 478 -69.67 62.52 -19.58
N GLU A 479 -69.42 62.22 -18.30
CA GLU A 479 -68.79 63.14 -17.34
C GLU A 479 -67.40 63.62 -17.81
N LEU A 480 -66.56 62.72 -18.36
CA LEU A 480 -65.25 63.08 -18.91
C LEU A 480 -65.34 63.97 -20.17
N LEU A 481 -66.30 63.72 -21.06
CA LEU A 481 -66.50 64.53 -22.25
C LEU A 481 -67.11 65.90 -21.95
N ASP A 482 -68.00 66.01 -20.97
CA ASP A 482 -68.56 67.29 -20.54
C ASP A 482 -67.53 68.11 -19.73
N ALA A 483 -66.65 67.46 -18.96
CA ALA A 483 -65.45 68.08 -18.39
C ALA A 483 -64.52 68.63 -19.49
N ALA A 484 -64.23 67.84 -20.54
CA ALA A 484 -63.42 68.27 -21.67
C ALA A 484 -64.05 69.42 -22.48
N ARG A 485 -65.39 69.52 -22.52
CA ARG A 485 -66.12 70.63 -23.17
C ARG A 485 -66.13 71.91 -22.34
N THR A 486 -66.04 71.81 -21.01
CA THR A 486 -66.06 72.97 -20.11
C THR A 486 -64.69 73.63 -19.93
N GLN A 487 -63.59 72.98 -20.31
CA GLN A 487 -62.23 73.56 -20.30
C GLN A 487 -61.40 73.18 -21.54
N PRO A 488 -61.38 74.02 -22.60
CA PRO A 488 -60.51 73.81 -23.77
C PRO A 488 -59.02 74.15 -23.54
N GLU A 489 -58.69 74.89 -22.48
CA GLU A 489 -57.33 75.39 -22.21
C GLU A 489 -56.74 74.79 -20.92
N LEU A 490 -56.13 73.60 -21.01
CA LEU A 490 -55.04 73.18 -20.11
C LEU A 490 -54.28 71.95 -20.66
N LEU A 491 -53.73 72.07 -21.87
CA LEU A 491 -52.70 71.17 -22.38
C LEU A 491 -51.32 71.62 -21.92
N THR A 492 -50.94 71.27 -20.69
CA THR A 492 -49.54 71.08 -20.26
C THR A 492 -49.51 70.26 -18.96
N PRO A 493 -48.55 69.34 -18.78
CA PRO A 493 -48.55 68.43 -17.63
C PRO A 493 -48.01 69.13 -16.37
N PRO A 494 -48.67 69.01 -15.20
CA PRO A 494 -48.06 69.36 -13.93
C PRO A 494 -47.09 68.26 -13.50
N LYS A 495 -45.89 68.67 -13.12
CA LYS A 495 -45.00 67.87 -12.26
C LYS A 495 -45.41 68.06 -10.80
N ASP A 496 -45.13 67.05 -10.00
CA ASP A 496 -44.86 67.02 -8.56
C ASP A 496 -45.16 68.29 -7.72
N GLU A 497 -45.99 68.16 -6.68
CA GLU A 497 -45.55 68.24 -5.26
C GLU A 497 -46.67 67.88 -4.23
N VAL A 498 -46.35 66.90 -3.37
CA VAL A 498 -46.70 66.61 -1.95
C VAL A 498 -47.68 67.55 -1.17
N LEU A 499 -48.45 67.19 -0.11
CA LEU A 499 -48.51 66.18 1.01
C LEU A 499 -50.03 66.11 1.48
N PRO A 500 -50.53 65.32 2.48
CA PRO A 500 -49.84 64.47 3.46
C PRO A 500 -50.39 63.04 3.79
N THR A 501 -49.48 62.21 4.32
CA THR A 501 -49.58 61.07 5.29
C THR A 501 -50.72 61.22 6.35
N ALA A 502 -51.44 60.23 6.91
CA ALA A 502 -51.54 58.74 6.94
C ALA A 502 -52.90 58.33 7.65
N PRO A 503 -53.28 57.05 7.94
CA PRO A 503 -52.59 55.74 7.77
C PRO A 503 -53.38 54.63 7.04
N GLU A 504 -52.66 53.68 6.41
CA GLU A 504 -53.20 52.38 5.99
C GLU A 504 -52.49 51.22 6.70
N GLU A 505 -53.24 50.15 6.97
CA GLU A 505 -52.73 48.87 7.45
C GLU A 505 -52.13 48.05 6.29
N PRO A 506 -51.15 47.16 6.53
CA PRO A 506 -50.28 46.67 5.47
C PRO A 506 -50.96 45.65 4.53
N PRO A 507 -50.88 45.82 3.20
CA PRO A 507 -51.13 44.73 2.27
C PRO A 507 -49.93 43.76 2.28
N GLU A 508 -50.21 42.45 2.27
CA GLU A 508 -49.19 41.40 2.21
C GLU A 508 -48.41 41.44 0.90
N SER A 509 -47.21 42.01 0.93
CA SER A 509 -46.27 41.96 -0.18
C SER A 509 -45.66 40.56 -0.29
N VAL A 510 -46.09 39.79 -1.29
CA VAL A 510 -45.34 38.61 -1.76
C VAL A 510 -44.11 39.11 -2.52
N GLU A 511 -43.06 39.45 -1.77
CA GLU A 511 -41.75 39.70 -2.37
C GLU A 511 -41.21 38.38 -2.97
N PRO A 512 -40.81 38.36 -4.26
CA PRO A 512 -40.01 37.26 -4.77
C PRO A 512 -38.65 37.32 -4.07
N SER A 513 -38.31 36.27 -3.29
CA SER A 513 -37.11 36.18 -2.46
C SER A 513 -35.77 36.06 -3.24
N ALA A 514 -35.69 36.61 -4.44
CA ALA A 514 -34.46 36.79 -5.20
C ALA A 514 -33.96 38.23 -4.99
N PRO A 515 -32.65 38.46 -4.76
CA PRO A 515 -32.11 39.81 -4.72
C PRO A 515 -32.43 40.54 -6.04
N PRO A 516 -32.62 41.88 -6.02
CA PRO A 516 -32.54 42.66 -7.24
C PRO A 516 -31.12 42.51 -7.78
N GLU A 517 -30.95 41.77 -8.88
CA GLU A 517 -29.77 41.97 -9.71
C GLU A 517 -29.84 43.39 -10.23
N GLU A 518 -28.95 44.24 -9.70
CA GLU A 518 -28.65 45.54 -10.26
C GLU A 518 -28.36 45.33 -11.76
N LEU A 519 -29.01 46.12 -12.61
CA LEU A 519 -28.74 46.17 -14.05
C LEU A 519 -27.40 46.90 -14.31
N GLU A 520 -26.34 46.47 -13.62
CA GLU A 520 -25.01 46.52 -14.20
C GLU A 520 -25.07 45.67 -15.47
N ALA A 521 -25.00 46.33 -16.63
CA ALA A 521 -24.98 45.65 -17.91
C ALA A 521 -23.77 44.70 -17.94
N GLN A 522 -24.02 43.41 -17.75
CA GLN A 522 -22.99 42.38 -17.52
C GLN A 522 -21.93 42.45 -18.63
N ILE A 523 -20.79 43.08 -18.32
CA ILE A 523 -19.62 43.11 -19.20
C ILE A 523 -19.02 41.72 -19.13
N SER A 524 -19.44 40.86 -20.04
CA SER A 524 -19.04 39.46 -20.09
C SER A 524 -17.53 39.30 -20.16
N GLU A 525 -16.99 38.23 -19.58
CA GLU A 525 -15.57 37.91 -19.71
C GLU A 525 -15.21 37.57 -21.16
N CYS A 526 -13.97 37.83 -21.56
CA CYS A 526 -13.51 37.54 -22.90
C CYS A 526 -13.52 36.04 -23.18
N VAL A 527 -14.32 35.60 -24.16
CA VAL A 527 -14.51 34.17 -24.53
C VAL A 527 -13.27 33.47 -25.13
N VAL A 528 -12.11 34.14 -25.13
CA VAL A 528 -10.85 33.66 -25.69
C VAL A 528 -9.78 33.46 -24.62
N CYS A 529 -9.64 34.38 -23.66
CA CYS A 529 -8.70 34.23 -22.54
C CYS A 529 -9.38 33.85 -21.22
N LEU A 530 -10.66 34.19 -21.02
CA LEU A 530 -11.40 34.01 -19.77
C LEU A 530 -10.73 34.69 -18.55
N GLU A 531 -9.94 35.74 -18.79
CA GLU A 531 -9.15 36.47 -17.78
C GLU A 531 -9.45 37.97 -17.72
N LEU A 532 -10.00 38.54 -18.80
CA LEU A 532 -10.20 39.99 -18.97
C LEU A 532 -11.59 40.26 -19.54
N GLU A 533 -12.22 41.35 -19.11
CA GLU A 533 -13.53 41.81 -19.59
C GLU A 533 -13.60 41.98 -21.12
N ALA A 534 -14.76 41.70 -21.71
CA ALA A 534 -15.06 41.91 -23.12
C ALA A 534 -15.29 43.40 -23.41
N GLN A 535 -14.21 44.07 -23.79
CA GLN A 535 -14.19 45.51 -24.02
C GLN A 535 -14.30 45.90 -25.51
N VAL A 536 -14.48 44.94 -26.44
CA VAL A 536 -14.48 45.21 -27.89
C VAL A 536 -15.77 44.77 -28.58
N ILE A 537 -16.44 45.70 -29.26
CA ILE A 537 -17.58 45.44 -30.15
C ILE A 537 -17.08 45.27 -31.59
N PHE A 538 -17.50 44.20 -32.27
CA PHE A 538 -17.30 44.04 -33.71
C PHE A 538 -18.47 44.66 -34.49
N LEU A 539 -18.23 45.77 -35.21
CA LEU A 539 -19.31 46.57 -35.81
C LEU A 539 -20.13 45.83 -36.87
N ASN A 540 -19.52 44.87 -37.56
CA ASN A 540 -20.19 44.10 -38.61
C ASN A 540 -21.16 43.03 -38.09
N CYS A 541 -21.16 42.73 -36.79
CA CYS A 541 -22.06 41.75 -36.19
C CYS A 541 -22.60 42.12 -34.79
N GLY A 542 -22.23 43.27 -34.23
CA GLY A 542 -22.72 43.80 -32.95
C GLY A 542 -22.23 43.08 -31.68
N HIS A 543 -21.44 42.01 -31.80
CA HIS A 543 -21.07 41.18 -30.66
C HIS A 543 -19.95 41.79 -29.82
N VAL A 544 -20.13 41.77 -28.49
CA VAL A 544 -19.14 42.11 -27.47
C VAL A 544 -18.71 40.82 -26.78
N CYS A 545 -17.49 40.34 -27.05
CA CYS A 545 -17.03 39.04 -26.56
C CYS A 545 -15.51 38.92 -26.35
N CYS A 546 -14.74 39.97 -26.67
CA CYS A 546 -13.28 39.93 -26.65
C CYS A 546 -12.68 41.11 -25.90
N CYS A 547 -11.62 40.86 -25.13
CA CYS A 547 -10.78 41.93 -24.60
C CYS A 547 -9.93 42.54 -25.72
N ARG A 548 -9.36 43.73 -25.46
CA ARG A 548 -8.57 44.50 -26.44
C ARG A 548 -7.32 43.77 -26.96
N GLN A 549 -6.80 42.78 -26.23
CA GLN A 549 -5.62 42.00 -26.65
C GLN A 549 -6.02 40.83 -27.56
N CYS A 550 -7.08 40.10 -27.22
CA CYS A 550 -7.56 38.97 -28.01
C CYS A 550 -8.14 39.40 -29.36
N SER A 551 -8.86 40.54 -29.42
CA SER A 551 -9.46 41.02 -30.67
C SER A 551 -8.44 41.28 -31.79
N GLN A 552 -7.21 41.70 -31.46
CA GLN A 552 -6.15 41.99 -32.44
C GLN A 552 -5.62 40.75 -33.18
N ARG A 553 -5.84 39.55 -32.63
CA ARG A 553 -5.38 38.27 -33.21
C ARG A 553 -6.49 37.51 -33.93
N LEU A 554 -7.73 37.99 -33.86
CA LEU A 554 -8.90 37.37 -34.48
C LEU A 554 -9.17 37.98 -35.86
N ARG A 555 -9.52 37.11 -36.83
CA ARG A 555 -10.05 37.54 -38.14
C ARG A 555 -11.56 37.30 -38.26
N THR A 556 -12.14 36.46 -37.42
CA THR A 556 -13.57 36.13 -37.37
C THR A 556 -14.10 36.26 -35.95
N CYS A 557 -15.37 36.65 -35.80
CA CYS A 557 -16.03 36.75 -34.50
C CYS A 557 -16.19 35.35 -33.87
N PRO A 558 -15.77 35.12 -32.62
CA PRO A 558 -15.89 33.80 -31.96
C PRO A 558 -17.34 33.31 -31.83
N LEU A 559 -18.32 34.23 -31.71
CA LEU A 559 -19.73 33.90 -31.51
C LEU A 559 -20.46 33.58 -32.83
N CYS A 560 -20.37 34.46 -33.84
CA CYS A 560 -21.10 34.30 -35.11
C CYS A 560 -20.25 33.86 -36.31
N ARG A 561 -18.93 33.69 -36.13
CA ARG A 561 -17.94 33.27 -37.16
C ARG A 561 -17.80 34.19 -38.38
N GLN A 562 -18.40 35.37 -38.33
CA GLN A 562 -18.38 36.38 -39.39
C GLN A 562 -17.06 37.16 -39.39
N ASP A 563 -16.53 37.50 -40.58
CA ASP A 563 -15.24 38.21 -40.72
C ASP A 563 -15.25 39.58 -40.05
N ILE A 564 -14.21 39.90 -39.28
CA ILE A 564 -14.08 41.15 -38.53
C ILE A 564 -13.52 42.23 -39.46
N VAL A 565 -14.36 43.23 -39.78
CA VAL A 565 -13.96 44.38 -40.61
C VAL A 565 -13.49 45.55 -39.76
N GLN A 566 -14.17 45.83 -38.64
CA GLN A 566 -13.86 46.94 -37.75
C GLN A 566 -14.32 46.63 -36.33
N GLY A 567 -13.47 46.92 -35.34
CA GLY A 567 -13.78 46.77 -33.92
C GLY A 567 -13.58 48.08 -33.15
N LEU A 568 -14.49 48.40 -32.23
CA LEU A 568 -14.40 49.56 -31.34
C LEU A 568 -14.22 49.10 -29.89
N CYS A 569 -13.34 49.77 -29.15
CA CYS A 569 -13.20 49.56 -27.71
C CYS A 569 -14.24 50.39 -26.95
N ILE A 570 -15.03 49.73 -26.09
CA ILE A 570 -15.87 50.38 -25.10
C ILE A 570 -14.98 50.74 -23.90
N TYR A 571 -15.15 51.94 -23.36
CA TYR A 571 -14.60 52.32 -22.07
C TYR A 571 -15.78 52.61 -21.14
N SER A 572 -15.98 51.77 -20.13
CA SER A 572 -16.91 52.04 -19.03
C SER A 572 -16.30 53.13 -18.14
N SER A 573 -16.99 54.27 -18.03
CA SER A 573 -16.76 55.20 -16.94
C SER A 573 -17.32 54.56 -15.67
N ARG A 574 -16.46 54.28 -14.71
CA ARG A 574 -16.89 54.10 -13.31
C ARG A 574 -17.26 55.45 -12.70
#